data_AF-F3CAW0-F1
#
_entry.id   AF-F3CAW0-F1
#
_cell.length_a   1.000
_cell.length_b   1.000
_cell.length_c   1.000
_cell.angle_alpha   90.00
_cell.angle_beta   90.00
_cell.angle_gamma   90.00
#
_symmetry.space_group_name_H-M   'P 1'
#
loop_
_entity.id
_entity.type
_entity.pdbx_description
1 polymer ?
#
loop_
_entity_poly.entity_id
_entity_poly.type
_entity_poly.pdbx_seq_one_letter_code
_entity_poly.pdbx_strand_id
1 'polypeptide(L)'
;MLVATIECANLKKLSGFSSIPEEGVLYIFSTYGRSDYFLDDVTYSGDTSELELMLSGYTLVIMGNSDSEIVSPNESIPKVHTELKEREVGHDEYPVFSMLTNTPPNGVSLPPDLQKEYEFVMQLYSSDFPEPFKDIFYLTDA
;
A
#
# COMPACT_ATOMS: atom_id res chain seq x y z
N MET A 1 1.03 -9.01 -6.75
CA MET A 1 2.46 -8.64 -6.61
C MET A 1 2.74 -8.19 -5.18
N LEU A 2 3.85 -8.59 -4.56
CA LEU A 2 4.31 -8.02 -3.29
C LEU A 2 5.00 -6.67 -3.55
N VAL A 3 4.50 -5.63 -2.88
CA VAL A 3 4.91 -4.23 -3.06
C VAL A 3 5.89 -3.78 -1.97
N ALA A 4 5.59 -4.13 -0.72
CA ALA A 4 6.41 -3.75 0.42
C ALA A 4 6.34 -4.80 1.52
N THR A 5 7.46 -4.96 2.24
CA THR A 5 7.52 -5.68 3.51
C THR A 5 8.02 -4.72 4.59
N ILE A 6 7.30 -4.64 5.70
CA ILE A 6 7.58 -3.68 6.76
C ILE A 6 7.62 -4.40 8.10
N GLU A 7 8.76 -4.32 8.78
CA GLU A 7 8.91 -4.87 10.13
C GLU A 7 8.21 -3.96 11.15
N CYS A 8 7.21 -4.50 11.86
CA CYS A 8 6.36 -3.75 12.78
C CYS A 8 7.17 -3.08 13.90
N ALA A 9 8.15 -3.78 14.46
CA ALA A 9 9.02 -3.25 15.51
C ALA A 9 9.76 -1.97 15.08
N ASN A 10 10.30 -1.96 13.86
CA ASN A 10 10.99 -0.78 13.32
C ASN A 10 9.99 0.35 13.04
N LEU A 11 8.86 0.02 12.42
CA LEU A 11 7.83 0.99 12.09
C LEU A 11 7.28 1.67 13.34
N LYS A 12 7.01 0.90 14.40
CA LYS A 12 6.54 1.40 15.70
C LYS A 12 7.59 2.26 16.39
N LYS A 13 8.84 1.84 16.39
CA LYS A 13 9.96 2.62 16.97
C LYS A 13 10.12 3.98 16.29
N LEU A 14 9.92 4.05 14.98
CA LEU A 14 10.07 5.27 14.19
C LEU A 14 8.87 6.21 14.31
N SER A 15 7.66 5.67 14.32
CA SER A 15 6.42 6.48 14.30
C SER A 15 5.86 6.78 15.69
N GLY A 16 6.06 5.89 16.66
CA GLY A 16 5.42 5.94 17.97
C GLY A 16 3.92 5.61 17.95
N PHE A 17 3.35 5.15 16.84
CA PHE A 17 1.90 4.90 16.76
C PHE A 17 1.54 3.63 17.55
N SER A 18 0.51 3.74 18.40
CA SER A 18 0.08 2.66 19.29
C SER A 18 -0.65 1.54 18.54
N SER A 19 -1.23 1.84 17.38
CA SER A 19 -1.94 0.90 16.50
C SER A 19 -1.02 -0.09 15.77
N ILE A 20 0.29 0.19 15.70
CA ILE A 20 1.24 -0.74 15.08
C ILE A 20 1.60 -1.86 16.09
N PRO A 21 1.56 -3.14 15.68
CA PRO A 21 2.00 -4.25 16.51
C PRO A 21 3.46 -4.12 16.99
N GLU A 22 3.79 -4.73 18.13
CA GLU A 22 5.18 -4.74 18.65
C GLU A 22 6.12 -5.62 17.80
N GLU A 23 5.58 -6.66 17.17
CA GLU A 23 6.32 -7.68 16.43
C GLU A 23 5.58 -8.08 15.15
N GLY A 24 6.28 -8.85 14.30
CA GLY A 24 5.77 -9.32 13.01
C GLY A 24 6.14 -8.44 11.83
N VAL A 25 5.70 -8.89 10.65
CA VAL A 25 5.99 -8.24 9.36
C VAL A 25 4.67 -8.02 8.63
N LEU A 26 4.44 -6.79 8.19
CA LEU A 26 3.38 -6.44 7.25
C LEU A 26 3.85 -6.74 5.83
N TYR A 27 3.06 -7.51 5.09
CA TYR A 27 3.23 -7.80 3.68
C TYR A 27 2.13 -7.10 2.91
N ILE A 28 2.49 -6.15 2.05
CA ILE A 28 1.55 -5.34 1.26
C ILE A 28 1.56 -5.84 -0.17
N PHE A 29 0.41 -6.30 -0.65
CA PHE A 29 0.22 -6.81 -2.00
C PHE A 29 -0.66 -5.86 -2.82
N SER A 30 -0.31 -5.68 -4.09
CA SER A 30 -1.15 -5.02 -5.09
C SER A 30 -1.64 -6.05 -6.12
N THR A 31 -2.82 -5.82 -6.66
CA THR A 31 -3.40 -6.57 -7.79
C THR A 31 -2.71 -6.24 -9.11
N TYR A 32 -1.92 -5.16 -9.16
CA TYR A 32 -1.23 -4.72 -10.36
C TYR A 32 -0.45 -5.83 -11.06
N GLY A 33 -0.78 -6.02 -12.33
CA GLY A 33 0.02 -6.72 -13.32
C GLY A 33 0.47 -5.73 -14.40
N ARG A 34 1.78 -5.64 -14.66
CA ARG A 34 2.34 -4.73 -15.67
C ARG A 34 1.78 -4.97 -17.08
N SER A 35 1.37 -6.20 -17.36
CA SER A 35 0.77 -6.63 -18.63
C SER A 35 -0.74 -6.46 -18.69
N ASP A 36 -1.38 -6.18 -17.56
CA ASP A 36 -2.81 -6.35 -17.39
C ASP A 36 -3.48 -4.97 -17.42
N TYR A 37 -4.54 -4.84 -18.20
CA TYR A 37 -5.23 -3.57 -18.31
C TYR A 37 -6.15 -3.39 -17.10
N PHE A 38 -5.88 -2.38 -16.27
CA PHE A 38 -6.64 -2.10 -15.03
C PHE A 38 -8.16 -2.18 -15.18
N LEU A 39 -8.70 -1.70 -16.31
CA LEU A 39 -10.14 -1.74 -16.51
C LEU A 39 -10.69 -3.17 -16.55
N ASP A 40 -9.90 -4.15 -16.95
CA ASP A 40 -10.30 -5.56 -16.93
C ASP A 40 -10.49 -6.05 -15.48
N ASP A 41 -9.75 -5.48 -14.51
CA ASP A 41 -9.86 -5.80 -13.08
C ASP A 41 -11.04 -5.10 -12.37
N VAL A 42 -11.70 -4.12 -13.03
CA VAL A 42 -12.79 -3.32 -12.41
C VAL A 42 -14.06 -3.19 -13.25
N THR A 43 -14.05 -3.67 -14.50
CA THR A 43 -15.20 -3.60 -15.40
C THR A 43 -15.97 -4.92 -15.35
N TYR A 44 -17.29 -4.82 -15.17
CA TYR A 44 -18.19 -5.95 -15.24
C TYR A 44 -19.23 -5.73 -16.35
N SER A 45 -19.11 -6.51 -17.41
CA SER A 45 -20.03 -6.51 -18.56
C SER A 45 -21.15 -7.56 -18.42
N GLY A 46 -21.11 -8.37 -17.37
CA GLY A 46 -22.03 -9.49 -17.13
C GLY A 46 -21.38 -10.87 -17.32
N ASP A 47 -20.08 -10.93 -17.63
CA ASP A 47 -19.34 -12.19 -17.74
C ASP A 47 -18.89 -12.69 -16.36
N THR A 48 -19.16 -13.97 -16.07
CA THR A 48 -18.76 -14.61 -14.81
C THR A 48 -17.25 -14.59 -14.60
N SER A 49 -16.42 -14.69 -15.65
CA SER A 49 -14.97 -14.64 -15.49
C SER A 49 -14.46 -13.25 -15.07
N GLU A 50 -15.12 -12.18 -15.53
CA GLU A 50 -14.82 -10.82 -15.07
C GLU A 50 -15.18 -10.67 -13.58
N LEU A 51 -16.34 -11.20 -13.17
CA LEU A 51 -16.75 -11.20 -11.77
C LEU A 51 -15.78 -12.00 -10.88
N GLU A 52 -15.34 -13.18 -11.32
CA GLU A 52 -14.35 -13.99 -10.61
C GLU A 52 -13.00 -13.26 -10.49
N LEU A 53 -12.57 -12.57 -11.55
CA LEU A 53 -11.36 -11.75 -11.54
C LEU A 53 -11.46 -10.59 -10.55
N MET A 54 -12.54 -9.80 -10.62
CA MET A 54 -12.82 -8.69 -9.69
C MET A 54 -12.87 -9.16 -8.22
N LEU A 55 -13.45 -10.32 -7.95
CA LEU A 55 -13.50 -10.90 -6.61
C LEU A 55 -12.14 -11.46 -6.15
N SER A 56 -11.26 -11.83 -7.09
CA SER A 56 -9.91 -12.34 -6.79
C SER A 56 -8.89 -11.24 -6.53
N GLY A 57 -9.14 -10.02 -7.01
CA GLY A 57 -8.20 -8.91 -6.97
C GLY A 57 -8.57 -7.85 -5.93
N TYR A 58 -7.82 -7.79 -4.83
CA TYR A 58 -7.77 -6.61 -3.97
C TYR A 58 -6.35 -6.35 -3.46
N THR A 59 -6.02 -5.08 -3.24
CA THR A 59 -4.85 -4.70 -2.45
C THR A 59 -4.99 -5.31 -1.07
N LEU A 60 -4.07 -6.20 -0.72
CA LEU A 60 -4.15 -7.01 0.49
C LEU A 60 -2.97 -6.70 1.39
N VAL A 61 -3.25 -6.50 2.68
CA VAL A 61 -2.22 -6.40 3.71
C VAL A 61 -2.33 -7.62 4.61
N ILE A 62 -1.27 -8.41 4.69
CA ILE A 62 -1.18 -9.59 5.55
C ILE A 62 -0.14 -9.31 6.63
N MET A 63 -0.45 -9.70 7.87
CA MET A 63 0.53 -9.76 8.94
C MET A 63 1.04 -11.19 9.06
N GLY A 64 2.36 -11.37 8.92
CA GLY A 64 3.03 -12.64 9.16
C GLY A 64 3.96 -12.57 10.38
N ASN A 65 4.23 -13.73 10.96
CA ASN A 65 5.28 -13.86 11.97
C ASN A 65 6.65 -13.81 11.31
N SER A 66 7.67 -13.39 12.06
CA SER A 66 9.07 -13.30 11.59
C SER A 66 9.66 -14.63 11.11
N ASP A 67 9.06 -15.74 11.52
CA ASP A 67 9.63 -17.08 11.35
C ASP A 67 9.36 -17.69 9.97
N SER A 68 8.57 -17.00 9.13
CA SER A 68 8.27 -17.43 7.76
C SER A 68 8.08 -16.25 6.82
N GLU A 69 8.80 -16.27 5.69
CA GLU A 69 8.61 -15.29 4.63
C GLU A 69 7.38 -15.62 3.78
N ILE A 70 6.51 -14.64 3.58
CA ILE A 70 5.40 -14.76 2.62
C ILE A 70 5.92 -14.32 1.25
N VAL A 71 5.85 -15.24 0.28
CA VAL A 71 6.31 -15.02 -1.09
C VAL A 71 5.11 -14.78 -2.00
N SER A 72 5.19 -13.76 -2.87
CA SER A 72 4.16 -13.55 -3.89
C SER A 72 4.25 -14.62 -4.97
N PRO A 73 3.12 -15.13 -5.50
CA PRO A 73 3.12 -16.02 -6.66
C PRO A 73 3.57 -15.30 -7.95
N ASN A 74 3.54 -13.96 -7.96
CA ASN A 74 3.90 -13.12 -9.12
C ASN A 74 5.22 -12.37 -8.87
N GLU A 75 5.74 -11.72 -9.91
CA GLU A 75 6.89 -10.81 -9.77
C GLU A 75 6.64 -9.81 -8.63
N SER A 76 7.64 -9.62 -7.78
CA SER A 76 7.60 -8.73 -6.62
C SER A 76 8.56 -7.58 -6.84
N ILE A 77 8.27 -6.43 -6.23
CA ILE A 77 9.18 -5.30 -6.32
C ILE A 77 10.49 -5.67 -5.61
N PRO A 78 11.67 -5.45 -6.24
CA PRO A 78 12.94 -5.71 -5.62
C PRO A 78 13.09 -4.92 -4.32
N LYS A 79 13.56 -5.59 -3.26
CA LYS A 79 13.91 -4.92 -2.01
C LYS A 79 15.03 -3.93 -2.28
N VAL A 80 14.77 -2.66 -1.98
CA VAL A 80 15.76 -1.57 -2.06
C VAL A 80 16.03 -1.01 -0.67
N HIS A 81 17.17 -0.34 -0.52
CA HIS A 81 17.45 0.44 0.69
C HIS A 81 16.54 1.66 0.71
N THR A 82 15.72 1.78 1.77
CA THR A 82 14.77 2.87 1.94
C THR A 82 15.07 3.60 3.24
N GLU A 83 15.15 4.93 3.17
CA GLU A 83 15.36 5.81 4.32
C GLU A 83 14.14 6.68 4.53
N LEU A 84 13.64 6.73 5.77
CA LEU A 84 12.60 7.66 6.16
C LEU A 84 13.25 8.99 6.56
N LYS A 85 12.70 10.08 6.04
CA LYS A 85 13.13 11.44 6.34
C LYS A 85 11.97 12.22 6.91
N GLU A 86 12.22 12.96 7.98
CA GLU A 86 11.23 13.89 8.52
C GLU A 86 11.00 15.02 7.52
N ARG A 87 9.73 15.34 7.29
CA ARG A 87 9.28 16.43 6.43
C ARG A 87 8.04 17.06 7.05
N GLU A 88 8.06 18.37 7.20
CA GLU A 88 6.84 19.12 7.50
C GLU A 88 5.98 19.22 6.24
N VAL A 89 4.69 18.89 6.37
CA VAL A 89 3.70 19.01 5.30
C VAL A 89 2.79 20.18 5.63
N GLY A 90 2.71 21.14 4.70
CA GLY A 90 1.90 22.34 4.90
C GLY A 90 0.40 22.02 4.95
N HIS A 91 -0.37 22.85 5.65
CA HIS A 91 -1.82 22.62 5.82
C HIS A 91 -2.60 22.69 4.49
N ASP A 92 -2.06 23.37 3.48
CA ASP A 92 -2.61 23.51 2.13
C ASP A 92 -1.93 22.58 1.09
N GLU A 93 -0.99 21.74 1.54
CA GLU A 93 -0.22 20.84 0.66
C GLU A 93 -0.98 19.52 0.42
N TYR A 94 -0.94 19.02 -0.81
CA TYR A 94 -1.47 17.71 -1.20
C TYR A 94 -0.28 16.77 -1.47
N PRO A 95 0.12 15.96 -0.48
CA PRO A 95 1.37 15.19 -0.58
C PRO A 95 1.24 14.03 -1.59
N VAL A 96 2.09 14.11 -2.61
CA VAL A 96 2.26 13.11 -3.69
C VAL A 96 3.52 12.27 -3.48
N PHE A 97 3.66 11.74 -2.27
CA PHE A 97 4.78 10.89 -1.86
C PHE A 97 4.35 9.91 -0.77
N SER A 98 5.14 8.85 -0.60
CA SER A 98 4.99 7.84 0.43
C SER A 98 5.37 8.43 1.77
N MET A 99 4.54 8.21 2.78
CA MET A 99 4.72 8.84 4.08
C MET A 99 4.10 8.01 5.21
N LEU A 100 4.68 8.18 6.40
CA LEU A 100 4.13 7.72 7.66
C LEU A 100 3.49 8.89 8.37
N THR A 101 2.24 8.74 8.76
CA THR A 101 1.49 9.75 9.51
C THR A 101 0.29 9.11 10.20
N ASN A 102 -0.13 9.68 11.31
CA ASN A 102 -1.40 9.34 11.96
C ASN A 102 -2.56 10.24 11.54
N THR A 103 -2.28 11.23 10.70
CA THR A 103 -3.26 12.20 10.17
C THR A 103 -3.42 11.98 8.67
N PRO A 104 -4.63 11.66 8.17
CA PRO A 104 -4.87 11.52 6.74
C PRO A 104 -4.46 12.81 6.00
N PRO A 105 -3.65 12.72 4.94
CA PRO A 105 -3.24 13.91 4.20
C PRO A 105 -4.38 14.51 3.38
N ASN A 106 -4.23 15.78 2.99
CA ASN A 106 -5.15 16.42 2.04
C ASN A 106 -5.25 15.59 0.75
N GLY A 107 -6.47 15.43 0.24
CA GLY A 107 -6.76 14.58 -0.92
C GLY A 107 -7.17 13.15 -0.56
N VAL A 108 -6.91 12.70 0.68
CA VAL A 108 -7.38 11.40 1.17
C VAL A 108 -8.66 11.59 1.99
N SER A 109 -9.79 11.10 1.46
CA SER A 109 -11.09 11.12 2.14
C SER A 109 -11.39 9.75 2.74
N LEU A 110 -11.21 9.61 4.06
CA LEU A 110 -11.56 8.38 4.78
C LEU A 110 -13.01 8.44 5.31
N PRO A 111 -13.83 7.40 5.12
CA PRO A 111 -15.16 7.31 5.73
C PRO A 111 -15.11 7.55 7.25
N PRO A 112 -15.97 8.43 7.81
CA PRO A 112 -15.95 8.74 9.25
C PRO A 112 -16.12 7.52 10.15
N ASP A 113 -16.86 6.50 9.69
CA ASP A 113 -17.07 5.28 10.47
C ASP A 113 -15.79 4.43 10.55
N LEU A 114 -14.97 4.39 9.50
CA LEU A 114 -13.67 3.72 9.56
C LEU A 114 -12.72 4.44 10.50
N GLN A 115 -12.77 5.77 10.55
CA GLN A 115 -11.92 6.57 11.46
C GLN A 115 -12.26 6.37 12.94
N LYS A 116 -13.41 5.77 13.28
CA LYS A 116 -13.75 5.41 14.66
C LYS A 116 -13.06 4.12 15.12
N GLU A 117 -12.74 3.25 14.18
CA GLU A 117 -12.25 1.88 14.45
C GLU A 117 -10.79 1.69 14.02
N TYR A 118 -10.30 2.50 13.08
CA TYR A 118 -8.98 2.37 12.47
C TYR A 118 -8.21 3.68 12.52
N GLU A 119 -6.90 3.57 12.74
CA GLU A 119 -5.96 4.68 12.62
C GLU A 119 -5.32 4.66 11.22
N PHE A 120 -5.22 5.82 10.58
CA PHE A 120 -4.42 5.95 9.37
C PHE A 120 -2.93 5.89 9.76
N VAL A 121 -2.11 5.09 9.09
CA VAL A 121 -0.69 4.90 9.49
C VAL A 121 0.28 5.28 8.37
N MET A 122 -0.10 5.07 7.12
CA MET A 122 0.81 5.17 5.98
C MET A 122 0.07 5.44 4.68
N GLN A 123 0.72 6.21 3.81
CA GLN A 123 0.46 6.27 2.37
C GLN A 123 1.67 5.70 1.61
N LEU A 124 1.43 4.91 0.58
CA LEU A 124 2.44 4.53 -0.41
C LEU A 124 2.09 5.20 -1.74
N TYR A 125 3.08 5.80 -2.38
CA TYR A 125 2.93 6.51 -3.65
C TYR A 125 3.80 5.84 -4.71
N SER A 126 3.20 5.52 -5.86
CA SER A 126 3.84 4.68 -6.87
C SER A 126 5.13 5.28 -7.42
N SER A 127 5.20 6.61 -7.56
CA SER A 127 6.40 7.31 -8.08
C SER A 127 7.66 7.16 -7.20
N ASP A 128 7.53 6.74 -5.94
CA ASP A 128 8.67 6.48 -5.06
C ASP A 128 9.31 5.10 -5.28
N PHE A 129 8.67 4.23 -6.04
CA PHE A 129 9.22 2.92 -6.37
C PHE A 129 10.23 3.00 -7.53
N PRO A 130 11.24 2.12 -7.57
CA PRO A 130 12.21 2.10 -8.65
C PRO A 130 11.56 1.72 -9.99
N GLU A 131 12.18 2.11 -11.10
CA GLU A 131 11.79 1.60 -12.43
C GLU A 131 11.83 0.07 -12.45
N PRO A 132 10.86 -0.62 -13.08
CA PRO A 132 9.74 -0.08 -13.86
C PRO A 132 8.40 -0.03 -13.07
N PHE A 133 8.45 0.20 -11.76
CA PHE A 133 7.31 0.06 -10.84
C PHE A 133 6.67 1.39 -10.42
N LYS A 134 6.81 2.44 -11.23
CA LYS A 134 6.32 3.78 -10.86
C LYS A 134 4.81 3.98 -11.00
N ASP A 135 4.11 3.00 -11.57
CA ASP A 135 2.68 3.01 -11.92
C ASP A 135 1.89 1.87 -11.25
N ILE A 136 2.47 1.19 -10.25
CA ILE A 136 1.94 -0.02 -9.60
C ILE A 136 0.60 0.11 -8.87
N PHE A 137 0.08 1.32 -8.73
CA PHE A 137 -1.24 1.59 -8.16
C PHE A 137 -2.20 2.16 -9.19
N TYR A 138 -1.90 1.97 -10.48
CA TYR A 138 -2.72 2.37 -11.63
C TYR A 138 -2.95 3.89 -11.75
N LEU A 139 -2.32 4.69 -10.89
CA LEU A 139 -2.28 6.14 -10.95
C LEU A 139 -0.96 6.52 -11.60
N THR A 140 -1.00 6.78 -12.89
CA THR A 140 0.00 7.67 -13.50
C THR A 140 -0.52 9.09 -13.31
N ASP A 141 0.36 10.03 -12.96
CA ASP A 141 0.02 11.46 -13.04
C ASP A 141 -0.39 11.73 -14.49
N ALA A 142 -1.70 11.82 -14.73
CA ALA A 142 -2.28 12.25 -16.01
C ALA A 142 -2.50 13.76 -15.97
#